data_AF-X1EEH7-F1
#
_entry.id   AF-X1EEH7-F1
#
_cell.length_a   1.000
_cell.length_b   1.000
_cell.length_c   1.000
_cell.angle_alpha   90.00
_cell.angle_beta   90.00
_cell.angle_gamma   90.00
#
_symmetry.space_group_name_H-M   'P 1'
#
loop_
_entity.id
_entity.type
_entity.pdbx_description
1 polymer ?
#
loop_
_entity_poly.entity_id
_entity_poly.type
_entity_poly.pdbx_seq_one_letter_code
_entity_poly.pdbx_strand_id
1 'polypeptide(L)'
;GPVIERCFGQIENIPDLAFFDGHGYSHPRRLGLASHMGIILNLPSIGCAKKKLCGQYDDLSLDKEKGSYCYITDSDEIIGAAVRTRYDTKPVFVSVGNKICLESAIRYTLSVSKFRIPEPTRLAHNYLNSKSFFVP
;
A
#
# COMPACT_ATOMS: atom_id res chain seq x y z
N GLY A 1 5.35 11.45 7.54
CA GLY A 1 6.23 12.38 8.25
C GLY A 1 6.00 13.80 7.77
N PRO A 2 6.73 14.78 8.32
CA PRO A 2 6.47 16.21 8.13
C PRO A 2 6.44 16.68 6.66
N VAL A 3 7.23 16.06 5.78
CA VAL A 3 7.23 16.39 4.35
C VAL A 3 5.92 15.99 3.68
N ILE A 4 5.39 14.81 3.97
CA ILE A 4 4.12 14.34 3.39
C ILE A 4 2.98 15.25 3.85
N GLU A 5 2.95 15.59 5.14
CA GLU A 5 1.93 16.51 5.69
C GLU A 5 1.99 17.88 5.03
N ARG A 6 3.18 18.45 4.86
CA ARG A 6 3.36 19.73 4.16
C ARG A 6 2.91 19.67 2.70
N CYS A 7 3.31 18.63 1.96
CA CYS A 7 2.87 18.45 0.57
C CYS A 7 1.37 18.24 0.48
N PHE A 8 0.78 17.50 1.42
CA PHE A 8 -0.66 17.29 1.48
C PHE A 8 -1.41 18.60 1.72
N GLY A 9 -0.89 19.49 2.56
CA GLY A 9 -1.47 20.83 2.75
C GLY A 9 -1.43 21.75 1.52
N GLN A 10 -0.77 21.34 0.44
CA GLN A 10 -0.68 22.11 -0.81
C GLN A 10 -1.61 21.59 -1.92
N ILE A 11 -2.31 20.47 -1.70
CA ILE A 11 -3.20 19.92 -2.72
C ILE A 11 -4.60 20.53 -2.60
N GLU A 12 -5.20 20.90 -3.73
CA GLU A 12 -6.57 21.44 -3.77
C GLU A 12 -7.61 20.32 -3.71
N ASN A 13 -7.32 19.18 -4.37
CA ASN A 13 -8.22 18.04 -4.44
C ASN A 13 -7.85 17.03 -3.34
N ILE A 14 -8.66 16.99 -2.29
CA ILE A 14 -8.52 16.04 -1.19
C ILE A 14 -8.97 14.65 -1.65
N PRO A 15 -8.12 13.61 -1.60
CA PRO A 15 -8.49 12.27 -2.03
C PRO A 15 -9.38 11.58 -1.01
N ASP A 16 -10.33 10.76 -1.48
CA ASP A 16 -11.14 9.89 -0.61
C ASP A 16 -10.33 8.74 -0.01
N LEU A 17 -9.23 8.36 -0.64
CA LEU A 17 -8.38 7.24 -0.27
C LEU A 17 -6.92 7.48 -0.66
N ALA A 18 -6.01 7.37 0.31
CA ALA A 18 -4.58 7.52 0.08
C ALA A 18 -3.85 6.17 -0.01
N PHE A 19 -3.02 6.00 -1.04
CA PHE A 19 -2.10 4.87 -1.16
C PHE A 19 -0.68 5.31 -0.79
N PHE A 20 -0.01 4.50 0.03
CA PHE A 20 1.38 4.70 0.40
C PHE A 20 2.25 3.52 -0.08
N ASP A 21 3.39 3.82 -0.71
CA ASP A 21 4.43 2.81 -1.04
C ASP A 21 5.18 2.43 0.24
N GLY A 22 4.54 1.60 1.04
CA GLY A 22 4.98 1.22 2.38
C GLY A 22 3.91 0.42 3.11
N HIS A 23 4.20 0.05 4.37
CA HIS A 23 3.29 -0.74 5.19
C HIS A 23 2.34 0.15 6.01
N GLY A 24 1.17 -0.39 6.34
CA GLY A 24 0.27 0.11 7.38
C GLY A 24 0.31 -0.81 8.60
N TYR A 25 -0.77 -1.52 8.83
CA TYR A 25 -0.95 -2.46 9.94
C TYR A 25 0.02 -3.65 9.88
N SER A 26 0.49 -4.02 8.68
CA SER A 26 1.54 -5.04 8.48
C SER A 26 2.93 -4.54 8.88
N HIS A 27 3.07 -4.18 10.16
CA HIS A 27 4.26 -3.64 10.77
C HIS A 27 4.47 -4.28 12.16
N PRO A 28 5.72 -4.46 12.64
CA PRO A 28 5.98 -5.06 13.96
C PRO A 28 5.28 -4.37 15.13
N ARG A 29 4.94 -3.08 14.96
CA ARG A 29 4.22 -2.26 15.95
C ARG A 29 2.79 -1.91 15.54
N ARG A 30 2.26 -2.56 14.49
CA ARG A 30 0.94 -2.28 13.87
C ARG A 30 0.72 -0.83 13.38
N LEU A 31 1.79 -0.05 13.31
CA LEU A 31 1.78 1.37 12.96
C LEU A 31 2.86 1.68 11.91
N GLY A 32 2.65 1.23 10.68
CA GLY A 32 3.48 1.58 9.53
C GLY A 32 3.18 2.98 8.99
N LEU A 33 3.89 3.37 7.92
CA LEU A 33 3.74 4.67 7.25
C LEU A 33 2.29 4.97 6.87
N ALA A 34 1.57 4.01 6.27
CA ALA A 34 0.20 4.22 5.81
C ALA A 34 -0.76 4.45 6.98
N SER A 35 -0.59 3.74 8.09
CA SER A 35 -1.38 3.93 9.31
C SER A 35 -1.08 5.25 9.97
N HIS A 36 0.20 5.54 10.17
CA HIS A 36 0.64 6.79 10.78
C HIS A 36 0.15 8.02 9.99
N MET A 37 0.33 8.03 8.66
CA MET A 37 -0.14 9.14 7.84
C MET A 37 -1.65 9.17 7.70
N GLY A 38 -2.32 8.02 7.62
CA GLY A 38 -3.77 7.97 7.59
C GLY A 38 -4.39 8.61 8.82
N ILE A 39 -3.80 8.41 10.00
CA ILE A 39 -4.23 9.06 11.26
C ILE A 39 -3.99 10.56 11.19
N ILE A 40 -2.76 11.00 10.89
CA ILE A 40 -2.40 12.44 10.83
C ILE A 40 -3.27 13.21 9.83
N LEU A 41 -3.48 12.65 8.63
CA LEU A 41 -4.27 13.27 7.58
C LEU A 41 -5.78 13.05 7.74
N ASN A 42 -6.19 12.25 8.74
CA ASN A 42 -7.58 11.87 9.01
C ASN A 42 -8.30 11.20 7.83
N LEU A 43 -7.56 10.50 6.96
CA LEU A 43 -8.06 9.88 5.72
C LEU A 43 -8.02 8.35 5.77
N PRO A 44 -8.93 7.68 5.01
CA PRO A 44 -8.74 6.29 4.63
C PRO A 44 -7.39 6.10 3.94
N SER A 45 -6.64 5.08 4.35
CA SER A 45 -5.32 4.82 3.78
C SER A 45 -4.99 3.35 3.64
N ILE A 46 -4.22 3.01 2.61
CA ILE A 46 -3.72 1.67 2.32
C ILE A 46 -2.20 1.71 2.21
N GLY A 47 -1.54 0.78 2.88
CA GLY A 47 -0.14 0.47 2.63
C GLY A 47 -0.03 -0.58 1.53
N CYS A 48 0.69 -0.29 0.45
CA CYS A 48 0.97 -1.22 -0.63
C CYS A 48 2.49 -1.30 -0.86
N ALA A 49 3.14 -2.29 -0.25
CA ALA A 49 4.59 -2.44 -0.29
C ALA A 49 5.06 -3.44 -1.35
N LYS A 50 6.29 -3.27 -1.83
CA LYS A 50 6.93 -4.14 -2.84
C LYS A 50 7.58 -5.39 -2.25
N LYS A 51 7.82 -5.39 -0.95
CA LYS A 51 8.47 -6.44 -0.17
C LYS A 51 7.72 -6.63 1.15
N LYS A 52 7.76 -7.84 1.71
CA LYS A 52 7.25 -8.11 3.05
C LYS A 52 8.17 -7.49 4.10
N LEU A 53 7.60 -6.89 5.14
CA LEU A 53 8.34 -6.40 6.31
C LEU A 53 8.29 -7.38 7.48
N CYS A 54 7.09 -7.86 7.86
CA CYS A 54 6.87 -8.80 8.96
C CYS A 54 5.70 -9.76 8.66
N GLY A 55 5.45 -10.70 9.57
CA GLY A 55 4.49 -11.79 9.40
C GLY A 55 4.96 -12.86 8.43
N GLN A 56 4.12 -13.87 8.22
CA GLN A 56 4.32 -14.99 7.31
C GLN A 56 3.14 -15.09 6.36
N TYR A 57 3.38 -15.62 5.17
CA TYR A 57 2.34 -15.95 4.21
C TYR A 57 2.79 -17.17 3.43
N ASP A 58 1.85 -17.98 2.97
CA ASP A 58 2.15 -19.13 2.14
C ASP A 58 2.20 -18.71 0.66
N ASP A 59 3.40 -18.55 0.13
CA ASP A 59 3.62 -18.20 -1.28
C ASP A 59 3.22 -19.35 -2.22
N LEU A 60 3.22 -20.61 -1.75
CA LEU A 60 2.80 -21.77 -2.56
C LEU A 60 1.29 -21.80 -2.75
N SER A 61 0.53 -21.31 -1.76
CA SER A 61 -0.94 -21.16 -1.87
C SER A 61 -1.37 -20.03 -2.80
N LEU A 62 -0.46 -19.12 -3.17
CA LEU A 62 -0.79 -17.94 -3.95
C LEU A 62 -0.76 -18.24 -5.45
N ASP A 63 -1.94 -18.40 -6.04
CA ASP A 63 -2.10 -18.60 -7.48
C ASP A 63 -1.45 -17.46 -8.32
N LYS A 64 -1.08 -17.78 -9.55
CA LYS A 64 -0.48 -16.86 -10.53
C LYS A 64 -1.46 -15.84 -11.07
N GLU A 65 -2.77 -16.12 -11.00
CA GLU A 65 -3.82 -15.28 -11.56
C GLU A 65 -3.93 -13.91 -10.89
N LYS A 66 -4.26 -12.89 -11.70
CA LYS A 66 -4.53 -11.56 -11.16
C LYS A 66 -5.78 -11.63 -10.27
N GLY A 67 -5.68 -11.07 -9.07
CA GLY A 67 -6.76 -11.09 -8.08
C GLY A 67 -6.55 -12.11 -6.98
N SER A 68 -5.69 -13.10 -7.19
CA SER A 68 -5.33 -14.07 -6.17
C SER A 68 -4.62 -13.39 -5.00
N TYR A 69 -4.95 -13.80 -3.78
CA TYR A 69 -4.29 -13.32 -2.57
C TYR A 69 -4.30 -14.39 -1.49
N CYS A 70 -3.34 -14.29 -0.57
CA CYS A 70 -3.35 -15.03 0.69
C CYS A 70 -3.05 -14.06 1.84
N TYR A 71 -3.53 -14.39 3.02
CA TYR A 71 -3.35 -13.54 4.19
C TYR A 71 -1.91 -13.62 4.70
N ILE A 72 -1.44 -12.48 5.23
CA ILE A 72 -0.21 -12.39 5.99
C ILE A 72 -0.60 -12.47 7.46
N THR A 73 -0.08 -13.48 8.15
CA THR A 73 -0.32 -13.69 9.58
C THR A 73 0.92 -13.39 10.40
N ASP A 74 0.73 -12.84 11.59
CA ASP A 74 1.78 -12.68 12.59
C ASP A 74 1.28 -13.31 13.88
N SER A 75 1.78 -14.50 14.19
CA SER A 75 1.14 -15.44 15.12
C SER A 75 -0.29 -15.76 14.65
N ASP A 76 -1.32 -15.49 15.46
CA ASP A 76 -2.72 -15.78 15.15
C ASP A 76 -3.47 -14.59 14.52
N GLU A 77 -2.77 -13.47 14.24
CA GLU A 77 -3.37 -12.24 13.76
C GLU A 77 -3.17 -12.05 12.24
N ILE A 78 -4.24 -11.76 11.51
CA ILE A 78 -4.15 -11.32 10.10
C ILE A 78 -3.75 -9.85 10.07
N ILE A 79 -2.56 -9.57 9.55
CA ILE A 79 -1.99 -8.21 9.52
C ILE A 79 -1.97 -7.57 8.12
N GLY A 80 -2.30 -8.34 7.08
CA GLY A 80 -2.31 -7.89 5.69
C GLY A 80 -2.57 -9.04 4.72
N ALA A 81 -2.29 -8.80 3.44
CA ALA A 81 -2.38 -9.81 2.39
C ALA A 81 -1.26 -9.66 1.35
N ALA A 82 -0.76 -10.79 0.86
CA ALA A 82 0.06 -10.82 -0.35
C ALA A 82 -0.89 -10.93 -1.55
N VAL A 83 -0.91 -9.91 -2.41
CA VAL A 83 -1.91 -9.76 -3.49
C VAL A 83 -1.23 -9.80 -4.85
N ARG A 84 -1.73 -10.67 -5.74
CA ARG A 84 -1.31 -10.78 -7.13
C ARG A 84 -2.02 -9.72 -7.98
N THR A 85 -1.38 -8.57 -8.17
CA THR A 85 -1.92 -7.46 -8.97
C THR A 85 -1.72 -7.62 -10.47
N ARG A 86 -0.81 -8.52 -10.88
CA ARG A 86 -0.52 -8.87 -12.28
C ARG A 86 -0.13 -10.34 -12.38
N TYR A 87 -0.60 -10.99 -13.44
CA TYR A 87 -0.36 -12.41 -13.74
C TYR A 87 1.13 -12.78 -13.63
N ASP A 88 1.41 -13.85 -12.89
CA ASP A 88 2.74 -14.47 -12.72
C ASP A 88 3.87 -13.48 -12.38
N THR A 89 3.54 -12.44 -11.61
CA THR A 89 4.53 -11.49 -11.06
C THR A 89 4.56 -11.55 -9.54
N LYS A 90 5.68 -11.13 -8.94
CA LYS A 90 5.78 -11.03 -7.47
C LYS A 90 4.60 -10.22 -6.91
N PRO A 91 3.96 -10.68 -5.83
CA PRO A 91 2.83 -9.96 -5.27
C PRO A 91 3.27 -8.59 -4.72
N VAL A 92 2.27 -7.77 -4.41
CA VAL A 92 2.41 -6.62 -3.52
C VAL A 92 1.85 -6.99 -2.15
N PHE A 93 2.35 -6.34 -1.12
CA PHE A 93 1.96 -6.59 0.27
C PHE A 93 1.03 -5.48 0.71
N VAL A 94 -0.27 -5.80 0.74
CA VAL A 94 -1.34 -4.88 1.07
C VAL A 94 -1.64 -4.95 2.56
N SER A 95 -1.79 -3.80 3.20
CA SER A 95 -2.26 -3.72 4.58
C SER A 95 -3.11 -2.49 4.81
N VAL A 96 -4.02 -2.60 5.77
CA VAL A 96 -4.84 -1.49 6.25
C VAL A 96 -3.93 -0.38 6.75
N GLY A 97 -4.16 0.85 6.32
CA GLY A 97 -3.56 2.03 6.93
C GLY A 97 -4.46 2.56 8.04
N ASN A 98 -5.52 3.26 7.65
CA ASN A 98 -6.49 3.89 8.54
C ASN A 98 -7.90 3.86 7.91
N LYS A 99 -8.96 3.83 8.73
CA LYS A 99 -10.39 3.93 8.32
C LYS A 99 -10.80 3.05 7.13
N ILE A 100 -10.23 1.86 7.00
CA ILE A 100 -10.57 0.90 5.95
C ILE A 100 -10.39 -0.53 6.45
N CYS A 101 -11.21 -1.47 5.98
CA CYS A 101 -11.00 -2.90 6.24
C CYS A 101 -10.05 -3.53 5.21
N LEU A 102 -9.44 -4.67 5.56
CA LEU A 102 -8.47 -5.34 4.70
C LEU A 102 -9.09 -5.79 3.36
N GLU A 103 -10.32 -6.30 3.38
CA GLU A 103 -11.05 -6.70 2.17
C GLU A 103 -11.18 -5.54 1.18
N SER A 104 -11.63 -4.38 1.66
CA SER A 104 -11.72 -3.17 0.83
C SER A 104 -10.34 -2.72 0.34
N ALA A 105 -9.30 -2.81 1.18
CA ALA A 105 -7.94 -2.47 0.78
C ALA A 105 -7.41 -3.35 -0.36
N ILE A 106 -7.70 -4.65 -0.34
CA ILE A 106 -7.36 -5.59 -1.42
C ILE A 106 -8.14 -5.22 -2.68
N ARG A 107 -9.46 -5.02 -2.57
CA ARG A 107 -10.33 -4.67 -3.70
C ARG A 107 -9.89 -3.39 -4.41
N TYR A 108 -9.62 -2.32 -3.66
CA TYR A 108 -9.15 -1.05 -4.25
C TYR A 108 -7.75 -1.17 -4.84
N THR A 109 -6.85 -1.93 -4.19
CA THR A 109 -5.53 -2.22 -4.77
C THR A 109 -5.67 -2.88 -6.14
N LEU A 110 -6.54 -3.89 -6.27
CA LEU A 110 -6.76 -4.59 -7.54
C LEU A 110 -7.42 -3.72 -8.61
N SER A 111 -8.40 -2.88 -8.24
CA SER A 111 -9.14 -2.05 -9.20
C SER A 111 -8.25 -0.96 -9.82
N VAL A 112 -7.28 -0.44 -9.07
CA VAL A 112 -6.32 0.56 -9.55
C VAL A 112 -5.01 -0.03 -10.04
N SER A 113 -4.92 -1.35 -10.21
CA SER A 113 -3.71 -2.04 -10.69
C SER A 113 -3.84 -2.47 -12.16
N LYS A 114 -3.24 -1.68 -13.06
CA LYS A 114 -2.93 -2.11 -14.44
C LYS A 114 -1.55 -2.78 -14.53
N PHE A 115 -0.65 -2.44 -13.62
CA PHE A 115 0.70 -2.99 -13.49
C PHE A 115 0.85 -3.69 -12.13
N ARG A 116 2.04 -4.27 -11.87
CA ARG A 116 2.36 -4.84 -10.56
C ARG A 116 2.18 -3.81 -9.44
N ILE A 117 2.67 -2.59 -9.65
CA ILE A 117 2.52 -1.49 -8.68
C ILE A 117 1.23 -0.72 -9.02
N PRO A 118 0.33 -0.49 -8.03
CA PRO A 118 -0.90 0.25 -8.27
C PRO A 118 -0.66 1.65 -8.81
N GLU A 119 -1.57 2.11 -9.67
CA GLU A 119 -1.44 3.39 -10.40
C GLU A 119 -1.09 4.59 -9.51
N PRO A 120 -1.71 4.83 -8.33
CA PRO A 120 -1.40 6.00 -7.51
C PRO A 120 0.09 6.09 -7.12
N THR A 121 0.65 4.99 -6.60
CA THR A 121 2.06 4.93 -6.19
C THR A 121 3.02 4.85 -7.37
N ARG A 122 2.59 4.22 -8.48
CA ARG A 122 3.39 4.11 -9.71
C ARG A 122 3.55 5.48 -10.39
N LEU A 123 2.47 6.25 -10.48
CA LEU A 123 2.47 7.59 -11.06
C LEU A 123 3.29 8.56 -10.20
N ALA A 124 3.16 8.51 -8.88
CA ALA A 124 3.99 9.30 -7.98
C ALA A 124 5.49 9.00 -8.16
N HIS A 125 5.87 7.72 -8.28
CA HIS A 125 7.24 7.31 -8.54
C HIS A 125 7.75 7.80 -9.92
N ASN A 126 6.94 7.64 -10.96
CA ASN A 126 7.29 8.11 -12.29
C ASN A 126 7.46 9.64 -12.36
N TYR A 127 6.61 10.39 -11.65
CA TYR A 127 6.74 11.84 -11.57
C TYR A 127 8.08 12.25 -10.96
N LEU A 128 8.48 11.61 -9.86
CA LEU A 128 9.78 11.84 -9.21
C LEU A 128 10.97 11.54 -10.15
N ASN A 129 10.88 10.50 -10.97
CA ASN A 129 11.94 10.15 -11.92
C ASN A 129 11.93 11.01 -13.21
N SER A 130 10.77 11.53 -13.60
CA SER A 130 10.62 12.37 -14.80
C SER A 130 11.15 13.79 -14.60
N LYS A 131 11.19 14.26 -13.35
CA LYS A 131 11.83 15.52 -12.99
C LYS A 131 13.28 15.24 -12.60
N SER A 132 14.22 15.66 -13.44
CA SER A 132 15.58 15.96 -12.99
C SER A 132 15.49 17.08 -11.96
N PHE A 133 15.36 16.73 -10.68
CA PHE A 133 15.34 17.70 -9.60
C PHE A 133 16.73 18.32 -9.48
N PHE A 134 16.89 19.53 -10.02
CA PHE A 134 17.86 20.49 -9.49
C PHE A 134 17.34 20.87 -8.11
N VAL A 135 18.02 20.40 -7.07
CA VAL A 135 17.85 20.91 -5.71
C VAL A 135 18.79 22.12 -5.62
N PRO A 136 18.31 23.35 -5.41
CA PRO A 136 19.20 24.47 -5.08
C PRO A 136 19.89 24.25 -3.73
#